data_AF-A0AAE0JD99-F1
#
_entry.id   AF-A0AAE0JD99-F1
#
_cell.length_a   1.000
_cell.length_b   1.000
_cell.length_c   1.000
_cell.angle_alpha   90.00
_cell.angle_beta   90.00
_cell.angle_gamma   90.00
#
_symmetry.space_group_name_H-M   'P 1'
#
loop_
_entity.id
_entity.type
_entity.pdbx_description
1 polymer ?
#
loop_
_entity_poly.entity_id
_entity_poly.type
_entity_poly.pdbx_seq_one_letter_code
_entity_poly.pdbx_strand_id
1 'polypeptide(L)'
;MAFKRKGHLRRHITAAHSTEKPFQCSEPGCIKAFKRKECLKRHITAAHSTEKPFQCSEPGCIKGYKYKNKLTLHIAKEHSKGG
;
A
#
# COMPACT_ATOMS: atom_id res chain seq x y z
N MET A 1 12.72 -16.06 14.46
CA MET A 1 11.65 -15.08 14.72
C MET A 1 10.49 -15.79 15.41
N ALA A 2 10.01 -15.30 16.55
CA ALA A 2 8.86 -15.87 17.26
C ALA A 2 7.59 -15.05 16.98
N PHE A 3 6.51 -15.70 16.54
CA PHE A 3 5.25 -15.04 16.20
C PHE A 3 4.15 -15.43 17.20
N LYS A 4 3.49 -14.43 17.81
CA LYS A 4 2.40 -14.65 18.76
C LYS A 4 1.11 -15.22 18.13
N ARG A 5 0.98 -15.15 16.80
CA ARG A 5 -0.23 -15.57 16.06
C ARG A 5 0.14 -16.43 14.86
N LYS A 6 -0.54 -17.57 14.71
CA LYS A 6 -0.34 -18.51 13.57
C LYS A 6 -0.49 -17.84 12.20
N GLY A 7 -1.43 -16.89 12.07
CA GLY A 7 -1.62 -16.14 10.81
C GLY A 7 -0.41 -15.26 10.44
N HIS A 8 0.29 -14.68 11.42
CA HIS A 8 1.50 -13.89 11.14
C HIS A 8 2.67 -14.76 10.71
N LEU A 9 2.84 -15.93 11.33
CA LEU A 9 3.83 -16.92 10.93
C LEU A 9 3.59 -17.37 9.48
N ARG A 10 2.36 -17.75 9.13
CA ARG A 10 2.01 -18.16 7.76
C ARG A 10 2.32 -17.06 6.74
N ARG A 11 1.91 -15.82 7.04
CA ARG A 11 2.20 -14.66 6.18
C ARG A 11 3.70 -14.37 6.04
N HIS A 12 4.47 -14.59 7.10
CA HIS A 12 5.92 -14.48 7.06
C HIS A 12 6.51 -15.57 6.16
N ILE A 13 6.12 -16.83 6.34
CA ILE A 13 6.57 -17.96 5.52
C ILE A 13 6.28 -17.72 4.04
N THR A 14 5.04 -17.36 3.69
CA THR A 14 4.69 -17.04 2.30
C THR A 14 5.55 -15.90 1.74
N ALA A 15 5.84 -14.86 2.53
CA ALA A 15 6.57 -13.71 2.04
C ALA A 15 8.09 -13.94 1.93
N ALA A 16 8.69 -14.61 2.91
CA ALA A 16 10.13 -14.74 3.06
C ALA A 16 10.68 -16.05 2.50
N HIS A 17 9.90 -17.13 2.52
CA HIS A 17 10.37 -18.47 2.19
C HIS A 17 9.70 -19.08 0.95
N SER A 18 8.48 -18.67 0.59
CA SER A 18 7.83 -19.13 -0.65
C SER A 18 8.19 -18.25 -1.85
N THR A 19 8.35 -18.85 -3.02
CA THR A 19 8.53 -18.15 -4.30
C THR A 19 7.20 -17.88 -5.02
N GLU A 20 6.11 -18.51 -4.56
CA GLU A 20 4.81 -18.41 -5.19
C GLU A 20 4.21 -17.01 -5.08
N LYS A 21 3.63 -16.54 -6.18
CA LYS A 21 2.99 -15.23 -6.29
C LYS A 21 1.56 -15.42 -6.81
N PRO A 22 0.64 -15.92 -5.97
CA PRO A 22 -0.70 -16.28 -6.42
C PRO A 22 -1.56 -15.07 -6.84
N PHE A 23 -1.15 -13.84 -6.49
CA PHE A 23 -1.91 -12.64 -6.81
C PHE A 23 -1.32 -11.94 -8.05
N GLN A 24 -1.80 -12.31 -9.22
CA GLN A 24 -1.43 -11.69 -10.50
C GLN A 24 -2.21 -10.41 -10.77
N CYS A 25 -1.58 -9.45 -11.47
CA CYS A 25 -2.27 -8.29 -12.00
C CYS A 25 -3.13 -8.70 -13.19
N SER A 26 -4.39 -8.27 -13.19
CA SER A 26 -5.34 -8.56 -14.28
C SER A 26 -5.34 -7.50 -15.37
N GLU A 27 -4.50 -6.46 -15.23
CA GLU A 27 -4.44 -5.35 -16.19
C GLU A 27 -3.77 -5.79 -17.49
N PRO A 28 -4.33 -5.41 -18.65
CA PRO A 28 -3.81 -5.82 -19.95
C PRO A 28 -2.37 -5.33 -20.14
N GLY A 29 -1.48 -6.25 -20.54
CA GLY A 29 -0.05 -5.97 -20.71
C GLY A 29 0.76 -5.92 -19.40
N CYS A 30 0.16 -6.13 -18.23
CA CYS A 30 0.87 -6.18 -16.95
C CYS A 30 1.08 -7.63 -16.47
N ILE A 31 2.32 -8.11 -16.54
CA ILE A 31 2.69 -9.47 -16.10
C ILE A 31 3.12 -9.55 -14.62
N LYS A 32 2.83 -8.51 -13.82
CA LYS A 32 3.30 -8.46 -12.42
C LYS A 32 2.45 -9.33 -11.52
N ALA A 33 3.12 -10.07 -10.64
CA ALA A 33 2.49 -10.92 -9.63
C ALA A 33 3.06 -10.66 -8.24
N PHE A 34 2.24 -10.90 -7.21
CA PHE A 34 2.56 -10.60 -5.81
C PHE A 34 2.24 -11.78 -4.90
N LYS A 35 2.99 -11.86 -3.79
CA LYS A 35 2.78 -12.89 -2.75
C LYS A 35 1.60 -12.58 -1.83
N ARG A 36 1.06 -11.34 -1.87
CA ARG A 36 -0.04 -10.89 -1.01
C ARG A 36 -1.01 -9.99 -1.76
N LYS A 37 -2.30 -10.10 -1.43
CA LYS A 37 -3.39 -9.28 -1.97
C LYS A 37 -3.19 -7.78 -1.71
N GLU A 38 -2.71 -7.41 -0.52
CA GLU A 38 -2.41 -6.00 -0.17
C GLU A 38 -1.37 -5.38 -1.12
N CYS A 39 -0.36 -6.16 -1.52
CA CYS A 39 0.68 -5.71 -2.44
C CYS A 39 0.14 -5.53 -3.86
N LEU A 40 -0.71 -6.45 -4.32
CA LEU A 40 -1.39 -6.35 -5.61
C LEU A 40 -2.29 -5.11 -5.67
N LYS A 41 -3.15 -4.90 -4.66
CA LYS A 41 -4.02 -3.71 -4.58
C LYS A 41 -3.20 -2.43 -4.65
N ARG A 42 -2.11 -2.37 -3.87
CA ARG A 42 -1.19 -1.21 -3.88
C ARG A 42 -0.57 -1.00 -5.27
N HIS A 43 -0.15 -2.06 -5.94
CA HIS A 43 0.39 -1.98 -7.29
C HIS A 43 -0.63 -1.45 -8.30
N ILE A 44 -1.87 -1.95 -8.27
CA ILE A 44 -2.95 -1.49 -9.16
C ILE A 44 -3.18 0.00 -8.98
N THR A 45 -3.36 0.45 -7.73
CA THR A 45 -3.53 1.89 -7.45
C THR A 45 -2.34 2.73 -7.92
N ALA A 46 -1.12 2.19 -7.82
CA ALA A 46 0.09 2.91 -8.16
C ALA A 46 0.33 3.07 -9.66
N ALA A 47 0.19 1.95 -10.39
CA ALA A 47 0.66 1.79 -11.75
C ALA A 47 -0.46 1.89 -12.79
N HIS A 48 -1.69 1.60 -12.39
CA HIS A 48 -2.83 1.48 -13.31
C HIS A 48 -3.92 2.50 -13.00
N SER A 49 -4.11 2.89 -11.74
CA SER A 49 -5.04 3.97 -11.38
C SER A 49 -4.35 5.34 -11.31
N THR A 50 -5.03 6.38 -11.80
CA THR A 50 -4.68 7.79 -11.61
C THR A 50 -5.28 8.38 -10.34
N GLU A 51 -6.14 7.62 -9.66
CA GLU A 51 -6.86 8.08 -8.49
C GLU A 51 -5.92 8.34 -7.30
N LYS A 52 -6.22 9.41 -6.57
CA LYS A 52 -5.56 9.81 -5.34
C LYS A 52 -6.58 9.74 -4.21
N PRO A 53 -6.90 8.54 -3.71
CA PRO A 53 -7.97 8.34 -2.74
C PRO A 53 -7.66 8.99 -1.38
N PHE A 54 -6.39 9.31 -1.10
CA PHE A 54 -5.99 9.92 0.16
C PHE A 54 -5.79 11.42 -0.04
N GLN A 55 -6.87 12.19 0.14
CA GLN A 55 -6.86 13.66 0.11
C GLN A 55 -6.41 14.22 1.46
N CYS A 56 -5.69 15.33 1.45
CA CYS A 56 -5.45 16.11 2.66
C CYS A 56 -6.77 16.72 3.13
N SER A 57 -7.07 16.60 4.42
CA SER A 57 -8.28 17.16 5.03
C SER A 57 -8.04 18.55 5.61
N GLU A 58 -6.82 19.06 5.51
CA GLU A 58 -6.46 20.36 6.06
C GLU A 58 -7.06 21.50 5.23
N PRO A 59 -7.64 22.52 5.88
CA PRO A 59 -8.31 23.61 5.20
C PRO A 59 -7.34 24.35 4.26
N GLY A 60 -7.75 24.50 3.00
CA GLY A 60 -6.93 25.12 1.95
C GLY A 60 -5.88 24.20 1.31
N CYS A 61 -5.75 22.94 1.75
CA CYS A 61 -4.82 21.98 1.15
C CYS A 61 -5.53 21.02 0.19
N ILE A 62 -5.26 21.17 -1.11
CA ILE A 62 -5.82 20.31 -2.18
C ILE A 62 -4.92 19.13 -2.56
N LYS A 63 -3.92 18.81 -1.73
CA LYS A 63 -2.94 17.76 -2.05
C LYS A 63 -3.54 16.37 -1.81
N GLY A 64 -3.61 15.56 -2.87
CA GLY A 64 -3.98 14.16 -2.82
C GLY A 64 -2.80 13.20 -3.06
N TYR A 65 -2.88 12.02 -2.46
CA TYR A 65 -1.86 10.97 -2.54
C TYR A 65 -2.44 9.61 -2.90
N LYS A 66 -1.64 8.79 -3.57
CA LYS A 66 -1.99 7.38 -3.87
C LYS A 66 -1.88 6.46 -2.65
N TYR A 67 -1.11 6.86 -1.63
CA TYR A 67 -0.86 6.04 -0.44
C TYR A 67 -1.02 6.82 0.86
N LYS A 68 -1.59 6.16 1.88
CA LYS A 68 -1.79 6.73 3.22
C LYS A 68 -0.50 7.23 3.87
N ASN A 69 0.59 6.46 3.79
CA ASN A 69 1.86 6.87 4.42
C ASN A 69 2.44 8.15 3.80
N LYS A 70 2.18 8.42 2.51
CA LYS A 70 2.59 9.67 1.86
C LYS A 70 1.74 10.84 2.32
N LEU A 71 0.42 10.63 2.47
CA LEU A 71 -0.46 11.62 3.08
C LEU A 71 -0.06 11.92 4.53
N THR A 72 0.15 10.90 5.36
CA THR A 72 0.58 11.08 6.76
C THR A 72 1.91 11.83 6.85
N LEU A 73 2.88 11.50 5.99
CA LEU A 73 4.15 12.24 5.94
C LEU A 73 3.94 13.70 5.52
N HIS A 74 3.06 13.95 4.55
CA HIS A 74 2.71 15.30 4.12
C HIS A 74 2.09 16.11 5.27
N ILE A 75 1.08 15.57 5.94
CA ILE A 75 0.44 16.22 7.09
C ILE A 75 1.48 16.46 8.20
N ALA A 76 2.32 15.46 8.50
CA ALA A 76 3.35 15.58 9.53
C ALA A 76 4.41 16.66 9.21
N LYS A 77 4.68 16.93 7.94
CA LYS A 77 5.69 17.93 7.53
C LYS A 77 5.12 19.32 7.32
N GLU A 78 3.94 19.39 6.70
CA GLU A 78 3.38 20.65 6.19
C GLU A 78 2.24 21.18 7.08
N HIS A 79 1.62 20.31 7.88
CA HIS A 79 0.43 20.61 8.68
C HIS A 79 0.58 20.17 10.14
N SER A 80 1.80 19.90 10.61
CA SER A 80 2.08 19.72 12.05
C SER A 80 2.06 21.04 12.84
N LYS A 81 1.10 21.90 12.54
CA LYS A 81 0.65 23.03 13.38
C LYS A 81 -0.83 22.74 13.67
N GLY A 82 -1.32 22.47 14.86
CA GLY A 82 -0.83 22.41 16.24
C GLY A 82 -2.08 22.07 17.06
N GLY A 83 -1.92 21.32 18.16
CA GLY A 83 -2.92 21.29 19.23
C GLY A 83 -2.94 22.59 20.00
#